data_AF-A0A920RK57-F1
#
_entry.id   AF-A0A920RK57-F1
#
_cell.length_a   1.000
_cell.length_b   1.000
_cell.length_c   1.000
_cell.angle_alpha   90.00
_cell.angle_beta   90.00
_cell.angle_gamma   90.00
#
_symmetry.space_group_name_H-M   'P 1'
#
loop_
_entity.id
_entity.type
_entity.pdbx_description
1 polymer ?
#
loop_
_entity_poly.entity_id
_entity_poly.type
_entity_poly.pdbx_seq_one_letter_code
_entity_poly.pdbx_strand_id
1 'polypeptide(L)'
;MVELDKSLDKSHWRRGIAWFYARDFKKAAHQFEIYDSFDNVDRENGIWRFFSQARAYGLKKARQGLLKYKKDDREPFPSVYKLFSETIKPEKILADIKAAKISDTEREKRHFYAHLYIGLDHAIHNRDKKAVEHLRQSVANTWGPRSGFGPHYMWQVGRLHYELLTAKAAKTKKKK
;
A
#
# COMPACT_ATOMS: atom_id res chain seq x y z
N MET A 1 -23.56 4.13 2.19
CA MET A 1 -22.83 5.42 2.11
C MET A 1 -22.95 6.02 0.72
N VAL A 2 -22.32 5.47 -0.32
CA VAL A 2 -22.43 6.06 -1.68
C VAL A 2 -23.84 5.98 -2.28
N GLU A 3 -24.60 4.92 -2.00
CA GLU A 3 -26.01 4.85 -2.38
C GLU A 3 -26.86 5.95 -1.72
N LEU A 4 -26.45 6.42 -0.54
CA LEU A 4 -27.13 7.49 0.20
C LEU A 4 -26.64 8.88 -0.24
N ASP A 5 -25.36 9.01 -0.59
CA ASP A 5 -24.76 10.23 -1.11
C ASP A 5 -23.78 9.91 -2.25
N LYS A 6 -24.23 10.14 -3.48
CA LYS A 6 -23.44 9.89 -4.70
C LYS A 6 -22.22 10.80 -4.82
N SER A 7 -22.17 11.94 -4.12
CA SER A 7 -21.01 12.84 -4.17
C SER A 7 -19.76 12.20 -3.56
N LEU A 8 -19.94 11.25 -2.63
CA LEU A 8 -18.86 10.51 -2.00
C LEU A 8 -18.19 9.50 -2.92
N ASP A 9 -18.81 9.14 -4.04
CA ASP A 9 -18.37 8.06 -4.93
C ASP A 9 -16.89 8.19 -5.36
N LYS A 10 -16.48 9.41 -5.73
CA LYS A 10 -15.13 9.70 -6.21
C LYS A 10 -14.08 9.70 -5.10
N SER A 11 -14.40 10.25 -3.93
CA SER A 11 -13.44 10.43 -2.82
C SER A 11 -13.29 9.19 -1.92
N HIS A 12 -14.09 8.14 -2.13
CA HIS A 12 -14.17 7.00 -1.21
C HIS A 12 -13.06 5.96 -1.38
N TRP A 13 -11.80 6.33 -1.18
CA TRP A 13 -10.63 5.44 -1.28
C TRP A 13 -10.76 4.13 -0.47
N ARG A 14 -11.39 4.17 0.72
CA ARG A 14 -11.66 2.97 1.55
C ARG A 14 -12.47 1.90 0.81
N ARG A 15 -13.38 2.31 -0.08
CA ARG A 15 -14.19 1.40 -0.89
C ARG A 15 -13.33 0.65 -1.90
N GLY A 16 -12.33 1.32 -2.47
CA GLY A 16 -11.37 0.70 -3.39
C GLY A 16 -10.54 -0.37 -2.70
N ILE A 17 -10.09 -0.11 -1.47
CA ILE A 17 -9.36 -1.09 -0.65
C ILE A 17 -10.26 -2.27 -0.28
N ALA A 18 -11.51 -2.01 0.10
CA ALA A 18 -12.48 -3.08 0.36
C ALA A 18 -12.68 -3.97 -0.87
N TRP A 19 -12.84 -3.39 -2.07
CA TRP A 19 -12.92 -4.16 -3.32
C TRP A 19 -11.66 -4.97 -3.61
N PHE A 20 -10.49 -4.41 -3.33
CA PHE A 20 -9.22 -5.13 -3.48
C PHE A 20 -9.20 -6.40 -2.61
N TYR A 21 -9.58 -6.31 -1.33
CA TYR A 21 -9.62 -7.47 -0.43
C TYR A 21 -10.78 -8.43 -0.73
N ALA A 22 -11.88 -7.93 -1.29
CA ALA A 22 -12.95 -8.77 -1.84
C ALA A 22 -12.57 -9.45 -3.17
N ARG A 23 -11.36 -9.21 -3.69
CA ARG A 23 -10.83 -9.72 -4.96
C ARG A 23 -11.58 -9.22 -6.20
N ASP A 24 -12.38 -8.16 -6.07
CA ASP A 24 -12.97 -7.44 -7.19
C ASP A 24 -11.97 -6.38 -7.69
N PHE A 25 -10.86 -6.86 -8.24
CA PHE A 25 -9.72 -6.02 -8.59
C PHE A 25 -10.04 -5.01 -9.70
N LYS A 26 -11.01 -5.32 -10.57
CA LYS A 26 -11.46 -4.40 -11.61
C LYS A 26 -12.21 -3.20 -11.01
N LYS A 27 -13.15 -3.43 -10.09
CA LYS A 27 -13.83 -2.34 -9.37
C LYS A 27 -12.86 -1.56 -8.49
N ALA A 28 -11.90 -2.24 -7.85
CA ALA A 28 -10.85 -1.57 -7.09
C ALA A 28 -10.01 -0.64 -7.98
N ALA A 29 -9.54 -1.13 -9.13
CA ALA A 29 -8.75 -0.32 -10.07
C ALA A 29 -9.54 0.89 -10.59
N HIS A 30 -10.82 0.70 -10.92
CA HIS A 30 -11.70 1.78 -11.34
C HIS A 30 -11.90 2.83 -10.23
N GLN A 31 -12.09 2.40 -8.97
CA GLN A 31 -12.22 3.33 -7.85
C GLN A 31 -11.03 4.28 -7.73
N PHE A 32 -9.81 3.76 -7.79
CA PHE A 32 -8.60 4.56 -7.63
C PHE A 32 -8.29 5.40 -8.87
N GLU A 33 -8.79 4.98 -10.03
CA GLU A 33 -8.75 5.79 -11.25
C GLU A 33 -9.68 7.01 -11.17
N ILE A 34 -10.93 6.84 -10.72
CA ILE A 34 -11.83 7.98 -10.55
C ILE A 34 -11.43 8.88 -9.38
N TYR A 35 -10.74 8.34 -8.36
CA TYR A 35 -10.18 9.13 -7.26
C TYR A 35 -9.03 10.02 -7.73
N ASP A 36 -8.18 9.56 -8.64
CA ASP A 36 -7.07 10.37 -9.17
C ASP A 36 -7.56 11.67 -9.85
N SER A 37 -8.76 11.63 -10.44
CA SER A 37 -9.41 12.83 -11.00
C SER A 37 -9.84 13.86 -9.93
N PHE A 38 -9.86 13.46 -8.66
CA PHE A 38 -10.22 14.29 -7.50
C PHE A 38 -8.98 14.80 -6.75
N ASP A 39 -7.94 13.98 -6.59
CA ASP A 39 -6.65 14.36 -5.99
C ASP A 39 -5.46 13.77 -6.75
N ASN A 40 -4.75 14.63 -7.49
CA ASN A 40 -3.60 14.26 -8.31
C ASN A 40 -2.25 14.31 -7.56
N VAL A 41 -2.27 14.52 -6.24
CA VAL A 41 -1.07 14.59 -5.39
C VAL A 41 -0.91 13.33 -4.57
N ASP A 42 -2.02 12.71 -4.17
CA ASP A 42 -2.03 11.52 -3.30
C ASP A 42 -1.33 10.32 -3.97
N ARG A 43 -0.09 10.04 -3.54
CA ARG A 43 0.65 8.88 -4.01
C ARG A 43 0.13 7.58 -3.42
N GLU A 44 -0.55 7.59 -2.27
CA GLU A 44 -1.17 6.38 -1.72
C GLU A 44 -2.28 5.89 -2.66
N ASN A 45 -3.06 6.80 -3.25
CA ASN A 45 -4.01 6.44 -4.31
C ASN A 45 -3.30 5.76 -5.50
N GLY A 46 -2.20 6.34 -5.97
CA GLY A 46 -1.40 5.75 -7.06
C GLY A 46 -0.86 4.36 -6.74
N ILE A 47 -0.41 4.14 -5.49
CA ILE A 47 0.01 2.83 -4.99
C ILE A 47 -1.14 1.82 -5.10
N TRP A 48 -2.32 2.16 -4.60
CA TRP A 48 -3.47 1.26 -4.59
C TRP A 48 -4.06 1.02 -5.99
N ARG A 49 -4.01 2.02 -6.88
CA ARG A 49 -4.32 1.87 -8.31
C ARG A 49 -3.40 0.85 -8.95
N PHE A 50 -2.08 0.97 -8.73
CA PHE A 50 -1.09 0.02 -9.23
C PHE A 50 -1.35 -1.41 -8.73
N PHE A 51 -1.57 -1.60 -7.42
CA PHE A 51 -1.85 -2.92 -6.85
C PHE A 51 -3.12 -3.55 -7.44
N SER A 52 -4.18 -2.76 -7.59
CA SER A 52 -5.44 -3.22 -8.16
C SER A 52 -5.29 -3.60 -9.63
N GLN A 53 -4.62 -2.76 -10.43
CA GLN A 53 -4.31 -3.05 -11.83
C GLN A 53 -3.39 -4.27 -11.99
N ALA A 54 -2.41 -4.44 -11.11
CA ALA A 54 -1.50 -5.58 -11.14
C ALA A 54 -2.24 -6.90 -10.93
N ARG A 55 -3.21 -6.93 -10.01
CA ARG A 55 -4.07 -8.11 -9.78
C ARG A 55 -5.13 -8.30 -10.86
N ALA A 56 -5.68 -7.22 -11.43
CA ALA A 56 -6.73 -7.30 -12.44
C ALA A 56 -6.21 -7.62 -13.85
N TYR A 57 -5.05 -7.05 -14.20
CA TYR A 57 -4.57 -6.96 -15.59
C TYR A 57 -3.10 -7.38 -15.77
N GLY A 58 -2.41 -7.69 -14.68
CA GLY A 58 -0.99 -8.07 -14.67
C GLY A 58 -0.03 -6.90 -14.51
N LEU A 59 1.20 -7.21 -14.06
CA LEU A 59 2.23 -6.24 -13.72
C LEU A 59 2.60 -5.32 -14.89
N LYS A 60 2.70 -5.85 -16.11
CA LYS A 60 3.06 -5.06 -17.29
C LYS A 60 2.07 -3.90 -17.52
N LYS A 61 0.76 -4.20 -17.48
CA LYS A 61 -0.29 -3.19 -17.65
C LYS A 61 -0.31 -2.20 -16.47
N ALA A 62 -0.13 -2.68 -15.24
CA ALA A 62 -0.07 -1.83 -14.06
C ALA A 62 1.09 -0.83 -14.13
N ARG A 63 2.27 -1.25 -14.61
CA ARG A 63 3.43 -0.36 -14.78
C ARG A 63 3.21 0.72 -15.83
N GLN A 64 2.55 0.38 -16.94
CA GLN A 64 2.15 1.36 -17.95
C GLN A 64 1.17 2.40 -17.39
N GLY A 65 0.35 1.99 -16.43
CA GLY A 65 -0.60 2.85 -15.73
C GLY A 65 -0.01 3.70 -14.60
N LEU A 66 1.29 3.61 -14.30
CA LEU A 66 1.91 4.42 -13.26
C LEU A 66 1.76 5.90 -13.57
N LEU A 67 1.14 6.61 -12.63
CA LEU A 67 0.97 8.05 -12.66
C LEU A 67 2.32 8.77 -12.52
N LYS A 68 2.45 9.88 -13.25
CA LYS A 68 3.62 10.77 -13.19
C LYS A 68 3.31 11.95 -12.27
N TYR A 69 3.78 11.87 -11.03
CA TYR A 69 3.64 12.96 -10.08
C TYR A 69 4.65 14.07 -10.37
N LYS A 70 4.17 15.31 -10.47
CA LYS A 70 5.01 16.52 -10.67
C LYS A 70 5.18 17.35 -9.40
N LYS A 71 4.41 17.05 -8.35
CA LYS A 71 4.45 17.76 -7.06
C LYS A 71 5.16 16.91 -6.00
N ASP A 72 5.76 17.60 -5.05
CA ASP A 72 6.36 16.98 -3.87
C ASP A 72 5.27 16.42 -2.97
N ASP A 73 5.52 15.22 -2.44
CA ASP A 73 4.66 14.52 -1.50
C ASP A 73 5.47 14.18 -0.25
N ARG A 74 4.78 13.86 0.85
CA ARG A 74 5.40 13.51 2.12
C ARG A 74 6.24 12.23 2.00
N GLU A 75 7.40 12.25 2.63
CA GLU A 75 8.20 11.03 2.81
C GLU A 75 7.43 10.00 3.66
N PRO A 76 7.55 8.69 3.38
CA PRO A 76 8.48 8.06 2.44
C PRO A 76 7.88 7.81 1.04
N PHE A 77 6.73 8.39 0.70
CA PHE A 77 5.98 7.98 -0.49
C PHE A 77 6.66 8.24 -1.83
N PRO A 78 7.42 9.34 -2.02
CA PRO A 78 8.20 9.48 -3.24
C PRO A 78 9.16 8.30 -3.47
N SER A 79 9.78 7.82 -2.40
CA SER A 79 10.72 6.70 -2.44
C SER A 79 10.00 5.35 -2.59
N VAL A 80 8.90 5.15 -1.88
CA VAL A 80 8.07 3.94 -1.98
C VAL A 80 7.45 3.80 -3.37
N TYR A 81 6.94 4.88 -3.96
CA TYR A 81 6.31 4.84 -5.28
C TYR A 81 7.30 4.43 -6.38
N LYS A 82 8.58 4.82 -6.23
CA LYS A 82 9.68 4.39 -7.12
C LYS A 82 9.95 2.88 -7.07
N LEU A 83 9.47 2.14 -6.06
CA LEU A 83 9.57 0.68 -6.03
C LEU A 83 8.81 0.05 -7.20
N PHE A 84 7.66 0.60 -7.58
CA PHE A 84 6.81 0.01 -8.61
C PHE A 84 7.32 0.22 -10.02
N SER A 85 8.15 1.24 -10.21
CA SER A 85 8.95 1.41 -11.43
C SER A 85 10.25 0.60 -11.41
N GLU A 86 10.50 -0.20 -10.36
CA GLU A 86 11.72 -1.00 -10.16
C GLU A 86 13.02 -0.17 -10.17
N THR A 87 12.92 1.14 -9.92
CA THR A 87 14.07 2.07 -9.98
C THR A 87 14.83 2.19 -8.67
N ILE A 88 14.25 1.74 -7.56
CA ILE A 88 14.86 1.74 -6.23
C ILE A 88 14.61 0.39 -5.55
N LYS A 89 15.53 0.00 -4.67
CA LYS A 89 15.40 -1.21 -3.87
C LYS A 89 14.85 -0.89 -2.47
N PRO A 90 14.05 -1.79 -1.86
CA PRO A 90 13.53 -1.61 -0.49
C PRO A 90 14.59 -1.24 0.54
N GLU A 91 15.79 -1.82 0.45
CA GLU A 91 16.88 -1.61 1.41
C GLU A 91 17.38 -0.17 1.39
N LYS A 92 17.39 0.47 0.21
CA LYS A 92 17.80 1.88 0.07
C LYS A 92 16.81 2.80 0.77
N ILE A 93 15.51 2.55 0.64
CA ILE A 93 14.46 3.34 1.30
C ILE A 93 14.62 3.27 2.81
N LEU A 94 14.81 2.07 3.35
CA LEU A 94 14.99 1.89 4.79
C LEU A 94 16.29 2.51 5.30
N ALA A 95 17.37 2.43 4.53
CA ALA A 95 18.63 3.10 4.84
C ALA A 95 18.48 4.64 4.86
N ASP A 96 17.75 5.20 3.91
CA ASP A 96 17.51 6.65 3.82
C ASP A 96 16.67 7.15 5.01
N ILE A 97 15.63 6.40 5.39
CA ILE A 97 14.84 6.71 6.59
C ILE A 97 15.73 6.64 7.84
N LYS A 98 16.64 5.68 7.94
CA LYS A 98 17.57 5.55 9.08
C LYS A 98 18.59 6.69 9.13
N ALA A 99 19.12 7.12 7.99
CA ALA A 99 20.12 8.18 7.90
C ALA A 99 19.54 9.60 8.04
N ALA A 100 18.22 9.77 7.85
CA ALA A 100 17.57 11.07 7.94
C ALA A 100 17.72 11.71 9.34
N LYS A 101 18.05 13.00 9.36
CA LYS A 101 18.10 13.83 10.58
C LYS A 101 16.69 14.32 10.94
N ILE A 102 15.88 13.41 11.46
CA ILE A 102 14.48 13.61 11.85
C ILE A 102 14.23 13.09 13.27
N SER A 103 13.14 13.52 13.89
CA SER A 103 12.74 13.00 15.21
C SER A 103 12.39 11.52 15.14
N ASP A 104 12.50 10.83 16.28
CA ASP A 104 12.18 9.40 16.37
C ASP A 104 10.72 9.12 16.02
N THR A 105 9.80 10.01 16.42
CA THR A 105 8.38 9.93 16.06
C THR A 105 8.17 9.99 14.55
N GLU A 106 8.86 10.89 13.85
CA GLU A 106 8.74 11.01 12.39
C GLU A 106 9.39 9.80 11.70
N ARG A 107 10.51 9.31 12.23
CA ARG A 107 11.17 8.09 11.75
C ARG A 107 10.26 6.87 11.90
N GLU A 108 9.56 6.73 13.03
CA GLU A 108 8.62 5.65 13.29
C GLU A 108 7.47 5.65 12.26
N LYS A 109 6.91 6.83 11.96
CA LYS A 109 5.87 6.99 10.92
C LYS A 109 6.37 6.56 9.55
N ARG A 110 7.56 7.00 9.15
CA ARG A 110 8.14 6.64 7.85
C ARG A 110 8.45 5.16 7.76
N HIS A 111 8.99 4.56 8.82
CA HIS A 111 9.19 3.11 8.88
C HIS A 111 7.90 2.34 8.75
N PHE A 112 6.83 2.74 9.45
CA PHE A 112 5.51 2.12 9.34
C PHE A 112 5.06 2.02 7.87
N TYR A 113 5.02 3.15 7.16
CA TYR A 113 4.58 3.21 5.77
C TYR A 113 5.54 2.51 4.81
N ALA A 114 6.85 2.66 4.99
CA ALA A 114 7.84 1.98 4.15
C ALA A 114 7.68 0.47 4.26
N HIS A 115 7.64 -0.08 5.48
CA HIS A 115 7.44 -1.52 5.68
C HIS A 115 6.08 -2.00 5.17
N LEU A 116 5.00 -1.22 5.36
CA LEU A 116 3.68 -1.56 4.83
C LEU A 116 3.74 -1.78 3.32
N TYR A 117 4.21 -0.77 2.57
CA TYR A 117 4.14 -0.78 1.12
C TYR A 117 5.22 -1.64 0.46
N ILE A 118 6.40 -1.79 1.06
CA ILE A 118 7.39 -2.80 0.63
C ILE A 118 6.78 -4.20 0.77
N GLY A 119 6.13 -4.47 1.91
CA GLY A 119 5.48 -5.76 2.16
C GLY A 119 4.38 -6.07 1.15
N LEU A 120 3.51 -5.09 0.87
CA LEU A 120 2.45 -5.22 -0.13
C LEU A 120 3.02 -5.41 -1.55
N ASP A 121 4.07 -4.67 -1.93
CA ASP A 121 4.73 -4.86 -3.23
C ASP A 121 5.28 -6.28 -3.40
N HIS A 122 5.95 -6.80 -2.37
CA HIS A 122 6.42 -8.18 -2.38
C HIS A 122 5.27 -9.18 -2.53
N ALA A 123 4.13 -8.95 -1.88
CA ALA A 123 2.95 -9.82 -2.02
C ALA A 123 2.37 -9.77 -3.44
N ILE A 124 2.36 -8.61 -4.09
CA ILE A 124 1.95 -8.44 -5.49
C ILE A 124 2.87 -9.21 -6.43
N HIS A 125 4.17 -9.22 -6.17
CA HIS A 125 5.17 -9.98 -6.92
C HIS A 125 5.28 -11.46 -6.51
N ASN A 126 4.33 -11.99 -5.71
CA ASN A 126 4.28 -13.36 -5.22
C ASN A 126 5.50 -13.77 -4.37
N ARG A 127 6.17 -12.80 -3.72
CA ARG A 127 7.30 -13.00 -2.81
C ARG A 127 6.82 -13.06 -1.36
N ASP A 128 5.89 -13.99 -1.08
CA ASP A 128 5.13 -14.05 0.17
C ASP A 128 6.00 -14.07 1.44
N LYS A 129 7.16 -14.75 1.42
CA LYS A 129 8.08 -14.79 2.58
C LYS A 129 8.59 -13.39 2.95
N LYS A 130 9.11 -12.66 1.95
CA LYS A 130 9.59 -11.28 2.15
C LYS A 130 8.44 -10.33 2.49
N ALA A 131 7.27 -10.55 1.89
CA ALA A 131 6.07 -9.78 2.23
C ALA A 131 5.73 -9.90 3.73
N VAL A 132 5.70 -11.13 4.25
CA VAL A 132 5.45 -11.42 5.67
C VAL A 132 6.48 -10.75 6.57
N GLU A 133 7.77 -10.79 6.22
CA GLU A 133 8.84 -10.13 7.00
C GLU A 133 8.60 -8.63 7.14
N HIS A 134 8.34 -7.92 6.03
CA HIS A 134 8.10 -6.48 6.07
C HIS A 134 6.77 -6.12 6.72
N LEU A 135 5.69 -6.84 6.42
CA LEU A 135 4.38 -6.59 7.03
C LEU A 135 4.41 -6.82 8.55
N ARG A 136 5.18 -7.80 9.03
CA ARG A 136 5.39 -8.00 10.48
C ARG A 136 5.98 -6.77 11.14
N GLN A 137 7.01 -6.16 10.53
CA GLN A 137 7.62 -4.92 11.04
C GLN A 137 6.65 -3.74 11.01
N SER A 138 5.84 -3.63 9.95
CA SER A 138 4.80 -2.60 9.86
C SER A 138 3.75 -2.75 10.97
N VAL A 139 3.29 -3.97 11.24
CA VAL A 139 2.26 -4.24 12.26
C VAL A 139 2.81 -4.10 13.68
N ALA A 140 4.08 -4.42 13.91
CA ALA A 140 4.76 -4.24 15.20
C ALA A 140 5.00 -2.77 15.57
N ASN A 141 4.74 -1.83 14.66
CA ASN A 141 4.87 -0.40 14.90
C ASN A 141 3.93 0.09 16.01
N THR A 142 4.39 1.00 16.87
CA THR A 142 3.58 1.49 17.99
C THR A 142 2.75 2.72 17.64
N TRP A 143 3.19 3.51 16.66
CA TRP A 143 2.49 4.71 16.21
C TRP A 143 1.22 4.38 15.41
N GLY A 144 1.30 3.47 14.44
CA GLY A 144 0.19 3.07 13.56
C GLY A 144 -1.13 2.77 14.31
N PRO A 145 -1.17 1.87 15.31
CA PRO A 145 -2.42 1.55 16.01
C PRO A 145 -2.97 2.71 16.86
N ARG A 146 -2.12 3.63 17.33
CA ARG A 146 -2.50 4.80 18.15
C ARG A 146 -2.90 6.03 17.32
N SER A 147 -2.64 6.00 16.02
CA SER A 147 -3.00 7.08 15.12
C SER A 147 -4.51 7.15 14.89
N GLY A 148 -5.00 8.28 14.37
CA GLY A 148 -6.40 8.45 13.95
C GLY A 148 -6.58 8.28 12.44
N PHE A 149 -7.83 8.16 11.99
CA PHE A 149 -8.22 8.28 10.58
C PHE A 149 -7.48 7.34 9.60
N GLY A 150 -6.81 7.90 8.59
CA GLY A 150 -6.16 7.16 7.50
C GLY A 150 -5.02 6.26 7.98
N PRO A 151 -4.05 6.76 8.75
CA PRO A 151 -2.95 5.93 9.24
C PRO A 151 -3.37 4.70 10.05
N HIS A 152 -4.38 4.81 10.92
CA HIS A 152 -4.90 3.65 11.66
C HIS A 152 -5.53 2.62 10.72
N TYR A 153 -6.30 3.10 9.75
CA TYR A 153 -6.87 2.23 8.72
C TYR A 153 -5.78 1.50 7.94
N MET A 154 -4.69 2.19 7.56
CA MET A 154 -3.55 1.55 6.89
C MET A 154 -2.86 0.52 7.78
N TRP A 155 -2.80 0.74 9.10
CA TRP A 155 -2.27 -0.26 10.02
C TRP A 155 -3.14 -1.53 10.05
N GLN A 156 -4.47 -1.37 10.09
CA GLN A 156 -5.41 -2.49 9.99
C GLN A 156 -5.25 -3.25 8.66
N VAL A 157 -5.02 -2.53 7.56
CA VAL A 157 -4.73 -3.12 6.26
C VAL A 157 -3.45 -3.95 6.29
N GLY A 158 -2.37 -3.43 6.88
CA GLY A 158 -1.12 -4.16 7.08
C GLY A 158 -1.32 -5.44 7.90
N ARG A 159 -2.08 -5.34 9.01
CA ARG A 159 -2.43 -6.46 9.88
C ARG A 159 -3.21 -7.54 9.13
N LEU A 160 -4.27 -7.15 8.43
CA LEU A 160 -5.10 -8.06 7.63
C LEU A 160 -4.26 -8.79 6.58
N HIS A 161 -3.40 -8.08 5.85
CA HIS A 161 -2.58 -8.70 4.81
C HIS A 161 -1.55 -9.68 5.39
N TYR A 162 -0.93 -9.33 6.51
CA TYR A 162 -0.03 -10.21 7.25
C TYR A 162 -0.71 -11.50 7.68
N GLU A 163 -1.91 -11.40 8.27
CA GLU A 163 -2.72 -12.55 8.70
C GLU A 163 -3.12 -13.44 7.53
N LEU A 164 -3.53 -12.85 6.40
CA LEU A 164 -3.88 -13.61 5.19
C LEU A 164 -2.70 -14.43 4.65
N LEU A 165 -1.50 -13.83 4.58
CA LEU A 165 -0.30 -14.51 4.08
C LEU A 165 0.19 -15.61 5.03
N THR A 166 0.17 -15.35 6.34
CA THR A 166 0.57 -16.34 7.34
C THR A 166 -0.41 -17.51 7.40
N ALA A 167 -1.72 -17.25 7.34
CA ALA A 167 -2.74 -18.29 7.23
C ALA A 167 -2.59 -19.12 5.95
N LYS A 168 -2.29 -18.48 4.81
CA LYS A 168 -1.97 -19.17 3.55
C LYS A 168 -0.77 -20.11 3.71
N ALA A 169 0.32 -19.62 4.31
CA ALA A 169 1.52 -20.43 4.54
C ALA A 169 1.25 -21.64 5.45
N ALA A 170 0.47 -21.45 6.52
CA ALA A 170 0.07 -22.53 7.42
C ALA A 170 -0.77 -23.61 6.70
N LYS A 171 -1.71 -23.20 5.85
CA LYS A 171 -2.51 -24.14 5.03
C LYS A 171 -1.65 -24.93 4.05
N THR A 172 -0.65 -24.30 3.43
CA THR A 172 0.28 -25.00 2.52
C THR A 172 1.13 -26.04 3.25
N LYS A 173 1.57 -25.76 4.48
CA LYS A 173 2.33 -26.73 5.29
C LYS A 173 1.52 -27.94 5.71
N LYS A 174 0.22 -27.77 5.99
CA LYS A 174 -0.69 -28.88 6.36
C LYS A 174 -1.07 -29.80 5.20
N LYS A 175 -0.85 -29.37 3.94
CA LYS A 175 -1.17 -30.15 2.73
C LYS A 175 0.04 -30.88 2.14
N LYS A 176 1.23 -30.66 2.70
CA LYS A 176 2.47 -31.36 2.35
C LYS A 176 2.75 -32.41 3.41
#